data_AF-A0A9P0K0W2-F1
#
_entry.id   AF-A0A9P0K0W2-F1
#
_cell.length_a   1.000
_cell.length_b   1.000
_cell.length_c   1.000
_cell.angle_alpha   90.00
_cell.angle_beta   90.00
_cell.angle_gamma   90.00
#
_symmetry.space_group_name_H-M   'P 1'
#
loop_
_entity.id
_entity.type
_entity.pdbx_description
1 polymer ?
#
loop_
_entity_poly.entity_id
_entity_poly.type
_entity_poly.pdbx_seq_one_letter_code
_entity_poly.pdbx_strand_id
1 'polypeptide(L)'
;MNKTCEVCQKEGRYKCPTCLIFYCSVTCCRKHRENKCEVLKSDLKEDDKNELIVKKRKLESTETDTVLKEKLELIKTSEDVKKLLANGHLRNLLVTIDKSENAEEVMQKAMQEPIFLEFADACLKVVEPQAEEDA
;
A
#
# COMPACT_ATOMS: atom_id res chain seq x y z
N MET A 1 16.44 -10.46 -21.45
CA MET A 1 16.53 -11.47 -20.38
C MET A 1 16.21 -12.85 -20.95
N ASN A 2 17.16 -13.78 -20.88
CA ASN A 2 16.97 -15.16 -21.36
C ASN A 2 16.17 -15.94 -20.32
N LYS A 3 15.04 -16.54 -20.73
CA LYS A 3 14.22 -17.42 -19.87
C LYS A 3 14.89 -18.78 -19.83
N THR A 4 15.79 -19.00 -18.89
CA THR A 4 16.58 -20.23 -18.81
C THR A 4 16.14 -21.05 -17.59
N CYS A 5 16.07 -22.36 -17.74
CA CYS A 5 15.75 -23.28 -16.66
C CYS A 5 16.89 -23.33 -15.65
N GLU A 6 16.61 -23.03 -14.39
CA GLU A 6 17.64 -23.04 -13.33
C GLU A 6 18.28 -24.42 -13.11
N VAL A 7 17.51 -25.50 -13.35
CA VAL A 7 17.96 -26.86 -13.08
C VAL A 7 18.85 -27.44 -14.19
N CYS A 8 18.63 -27.06 -15.46
CA CYS A 8 19.30 -27.71 -16.60
C CYS A 8 19.76 -26.76 -17.70
N GLN A 9 19.66 -25.44 -17.47
CA GLN A 9 20.08 -24.38 -18.38
C GLN A 9 19.50 -24.43 -19.81
N LYS A 10 18.40 -25.16 -20.02
CA LYS A 10 17.62 -25.15 -21.27
C LYS A 10 16.60 -24.01 -21.28
N GLU A 11 15.90 -23.80 -22.39
CA GLU A 11 14.81 -22.82 -22.46
C GLU A 11 13.71 -23.11 -21.41
N GLY A 12 13.40 -22.10 -20.60
CA GLY A 12 12.42 -22.13 -19.53
C GLY A 12 11.03 -21.81 -20.05
N ARG A 13 10.17 -22.83 -20.13
CA ARG A 13 8.78 -22.71 -20.61
C ARG A 13 7.79 -22.26 -19.53
N TYR A 14 8.09 -22.54 -18.27
CA TYR A 14 7.18 -22.32 -17.15
C TYR A 14 7.86 -21.54 -16.03
N LYS A 15 7.06 -20.88 -15.19
CA LYS A 15 7.51 -20.04 -14.07
C LYS A 15 7.01 -20.58 -12.74
N CYS A 16 7.86 -20.62 -11.72
CA CYS A 16 7.46 -21.05 -10.38
C CYS A 16 6.71 -19.91 -9.67
N PRO A 17 5.52 -20.14 -9.08
CA PRO A 17 4.79 -19.10 -8.33
C PRO A 17 5.46 -18.72 -7.00
N THR A 18 6.35 -19.56 -6.47
CA THR A 18 6.97 -19.36 -5.15
C THR A 18 8.28 -18.57 -5.22
N CYS A 19 9.13 -18.87 -6.19
CA CYS A 19 10.44 -18.23 -6.35
C CYS A 19 10.61 -17.48 -7.68
N LEU A 20 9.58 -17.44 -8.53
CA LEU A 20 9.57 -16.72 -9.82
C LEU A 20 10.66 -17.14 -10.83
N ILE A 21 11.43 -18.20 -10.56
CA ILE A 21 12.43 -18.75 -11.49
C ILE A 21 11.76 -19.50 -12.65
N PHE A 22 12.48 -19.61 -13.76
CA PHE A 22 12.02 -20.35 -14.93
C PHE A 22 12.46 -21.81 -14.89
N TYR A 23 11.62 -22.72 -15.42
CA TYR A 23 11.93 -24.13 -15.57
C TYR A 23 11.35 -24.71 -16.87
N CYS A 24 11.93 -25.80 -17.39
CA CYS A 24 11.55 -26.37 -18.68
C CYS A 24 10.47 -27.47 -18.58
N SER A 25 10.35 -28.14 -17.43
CA SER A 25 9.47 -29.31 -17.25
C SER A 25 9.14 -29.60 -15.78
N VAL A 26 8.12 -30.44 -15.55
CA VAL A 26 7.70 -30.86 -14.19
C VAL A 26 8.81 -31.54 -13.38
N THR A 27 9.73 -32.25 -14.05
CA THR A 27 10.88 -32.88 -13.39
C THR A 27 11.85 -31.82 -12.85
N CYS A 28 12.05 -30.72 -13.59
CA CYS A 28 12.83 -29.57 -13.12
C CYS A 28 12.07 -28.76 -12.05
N CYS A 29 10.74 -28.72 -12.11
CA CYS A 29 9.92 -28.12 -11.05
C CYS A 29 10.11 -28.84 -9.70
N ARG A 30 10.10 -30.18 -9.69
CA ARG A 30 10.33 -30.95 -8.46
C ARG A 30 11.76 -30.82 -7.94
N LYS A 31 12.76 -30.90 -8.84
CA LYS A 31 14.17 -30.79 -8.46
C LYS A 31 14.52 -29.44 -7.82
N HIS A 32 14.02 -28.32 -8.34
CA HIS A 32 14.29 -27.02 -7.68
C HIS A 32 13.56 -26.89 -6.33
N ARG A 33 12.33 -27.43 -6.22
CA ARG A 33 11.57 -27.46 -4.96
C ARG A 33 12.27 -28.24 -3.86
N GLU A 34 12.90 -29.36 -4.22
CA GLU A 34 13.66 -30.19 -3.29
C GLU A 34 15.01 -29.57 -2.92
N ASN A 35 15.66 -28.85 -3.86
CA ASN A 35 17.05 -28.42 -3.67
C ASN A 35 17.26 -26.97 -3.24
N LYS A 36 16.26 -26.07 -3.32
CA LYS A 36 16.22 -24.68 -2.78
C LYS A 36 15.14 -23.87 -3.52
N CYS A 37 13.85 -24.14 -3.27
CA CYS A 37 12.79 -23.20 -3.67
C CYS A 37 12.60 -22.20 -2.54
N GLU A 38 13.58 -21.31 -2.42
CA GLU A 38 13.48 -20.20 -1.48
C GLU A 38 12.61 -19.12 -2.12
N VAL A 39 11.66 -18.59 -1.34
CA VAL A 39 10.82 -17.48 -1.78
C VAL A 39 11.77 -16.34 -2.12
N LEU A 40 12.01 -16.13 -3.42
CA LEU A 40 12.58 -14.89 -3.88
C LEU A 40 11.52 -13.83 -3.62
N LYS A 41 11.58 -13.23 -2.42
CA LYS A 41 11.21 -11.83 -2.23
C LYS A 41 11.91 -11.14 -3.37
N SER A 42 11.12 -10.63 -4.30
CA SER A 42 11.61 -9.99 -5.51
C SER A 42 12.54 -8.86 -5.08
N ASP A 43 13.84 -9.14 -5.12
CA ASP A 43 14.90 -8.16 -5.10
C ASP A 43 14.84 -7.44 -6.44
N LEU A 44 13.86 -6.55 -6.55
CA LEU A 44 13.93 -5.43 -7.45
C LEU A 44 14.93 -4.47 -6.83
N LYS A 45 16.21 -4.73 -7.11
CA LYS A 45 17.33 -3.80 -7.09
C LYS A 45 17.47 -2.94 -5.82
N GLU A 46 18.40 -3.35 -4.96
CA GLU A 46 19.24 -2.39 -4.25
C GLU A 46 20.08 -1.61 -5.28
N ASP A 47 19.53 -0.50 -5.78
CA ASP A 47 20.33 0.67 -6.12
C ASP A 47 19.57 1.90 -5.64
N ASP A 48 20.30 2.69 -4.87
CA ASP A 48 19.97 4.00 -4.34
C ASP A 48 18.96 4.11 -3.18
N LYS A 49 19.56 4.51 -2.07
CA LYS A 49 18.94 4.92 -0.82
C LYS A 49 17.88 5.98 -1.09
N ASN A 50 16.73 5.80 -0.41
CA ASN A 50 15.95 6.93 0.09
C ASN A 50 15.12 7.76 -0.92
N GLU A 51 14.90 7.28 -2.14
CA GLU A 51 13.91 7.88 -3.05
C GLU A 51 12.91 6.81 -3.54
N LEU A 52 11.62 7.14 -3.57
CA LEU A 52 10.54 6.41 -4.29
C LEU A 52 9.71 5.33 -3.57
N ILE A 53 9.21 5.57 -2.35
CA ILE A 53 7.76 5.38 -2.06
C ILE A 53 7.20 6.56 -1.24
N VAL A 54 7.81 7.72 -1.41
CA VAL A 54 7.02 8.95 -1.47
C VAL A 54 6.91 9.19 -2.97
N LYS A 55 5.98 8.49 -3.63
CA LYS A 55 5.24 9.17 -4.70
C LYS A 55 4.58 10.33 -3.96
N LYS A 56 5.34 11.42 -3.78
CA LYS A 56 4.81 12.76 -3.72
C LYS A 56 4.00 12.76 -5.01
N ARG A 57 2.72 12.40 -4.91
CA ARG A 57 1.72 13.12 -5.68
C ARG A 57 2.18 14.55 -5.48
N LYS A 58 2.64 15.18 -6.55
CA LYS A 58 2.78 16.61 -6.60
C LYS A 58 1.36 17.13 -6.41
N LEU A 59 0.85 17.04 -5.18
CA LEU A 59 -0.16 17.94 -4.71
C LEU A 59 0.60 19.26 -4.75
N GLU A 60 0.30 20.05 -5.76
CA GLU A 60 0.34 21.50 -5.61
C GLU A 60 -0.74 21.87 -4.59
N SER A 61 -0.59 21.37 -3.36
CA SER A 61 -1.30 21.89 -2.21
C SER A 61 -0.42 23.04 -1.75
N THR A 62 -0.94 24.24 -1.95
CA THR A 62 -0.60 25.40 -1.13
C THR A 62 -0.38 24.90 0.30
N GLU A 63 0.79 25.20 0.83
CA GLU A 63 1.32 24.81 2.14
C GLU A 63 0.36 25.08 3.33
N THR A 64 -0.76 25.77 3.08
CA THR A 64 -1.88 26.03 3.98
C THR A 64 -2.76 24.82 4.30
N ASP A 65 -2.98 23.90 3.34
CA ASP A 65 -4.01 22.85 3.47
C ASP A 65 -3.42 21.49 3.91
N THR A 66 -2.14 21.46 4.25
CA THR A 66 -1.46 20.24 4.72
C THR A 66 -1.48 20.16 6.24
N VAL A 67 -2.08 19.10 6.79
CA VAL A 67 -2.10 18.86 8.24
C VAL A 67 -0.68 18.65 8.78
N LEU A 68 -0.32 19.43 9.80
CA LEU A 68 0.99 19.32 10.47
C LEU A 68 1.16 17.95 11.14
N LYS A 69 2.41 17.44 11.15
CA LYS A 69 2.75 16.14 11.74
C LYS A 69 2.36 16.02 13.21
N GLU A 70 2.45 17.11 13.97
CA GLU A 70 2.05 17.13 15.38
C GLU A 70 0.55 16.86 15.55
N LYS A 71 -0.30 17.41 14.66
CA LYS A 71 -1.74 17.14 14.65
C LYS A 71 -2.06 15.72 14.20
N LEU A 72 -1.28 15.14 13.29
CA LEU A 72 -1.40 13.74 12.87
C LEU A 72 -1.10 12.75 14.02
N GLU A 73 -0.15 13.07 14.90
CA GLU A 73 0.15 12.26 16.09
C GLU A 73 -1.02 12.24 17.09
N LEU A 74 -1.84 13.30 17.14
CA LEU A 74 -3.05 13.34 17.96
C LEU A 74 -4.12 12.35 17.45
N ILE A 75 -4.24 12.19 16.13
CA ILE A 75 -5.16 11.22 15.51
C ILE A 75 -4.82 9.79 15.96
N LYS A 76 -3.53 9.48 16.08
CA LYS A 76 -3.04 8.18 16.58
C LYS A 76 -3.41 7.95 18.05
N THR A 77 -3.63 9.00 18.83
CA THR A 77 -3.98 8.86 20.25
C THR A 77 -5.48 8.69 20.44
N SER A 78 -6.30 9.30 19.58
CA SER A 78 -7.77 9.22 19.61
C SER A 78 -8.30 7.78 19.59
N GLU A 79 -9.16 7.46 20.56
CA GLU A 79 -9.79 6.14 20.67
C GLU A 79 -10.89 5.95 19.62
N ASP A 80 -11.60 7.01 19.24
CA ASP A 80 -12.68 6.94 18.25
C ASP A 80 -12.14 6.59 16.87
N VAL A 81 -11.02 7.22 16.47
CA VAL A 81 -10.35 6.90 15.21
C VAL A 81 -9.80 5.46 15.21
N LYS A 82 -9.26 4.99 16.34
CA LYS A 82 -8.81 3.58 16.48
C LYS A 82 -9.96 2.58 16.35
N LYS A 83 -11.11 2.88 16.96
CA LYS A 83 -12.31 2.02 16.87
C LYS A 83 -12.80 1.94 15.42
N LEU A 84 -12.85 3.06 14.72
CA LEU A 84 -13.23 3.10 13.30
C LEU A 84 -12.23 2.33 12.43
N LEU A 85 -10.92 2.48 12.68
CA LEU A 85 -9.86 1.74 11.98
C LEU A 85 -9.82 0.23 12.28
N ALA A 86 -10.52 -0.24 13.32
CA ALA A 86 -10.67 -1.67 13.56
C ALA A 86 -11.42 -2.35 12.38
N ASN A 87 -12.30 -1.60 11.72
CA ASN A 87 -13.05 -2.07 10.56
C ASN A 87 -12.10 -2.38 9.37
N GLY A 88 -12.17 -3.61 8.86
CA GLY A 88 -11.35 -4.06 7.73
C GLY A 88 -11.71 -3.38 6.40
N HIS A 89 -12.98 -3.04 6.20
CA HIS A 89 -13.44 -2.36 4.99
C HIS A 89 -12.88 -0.94 4.92
N LEU A 90 -12.92 -0.20 6.03
CA LEU A 90 -12.37 1.16 6.09
C LEU A 90 -10.87 1.15 5.76
N ARG A 91 -10.11 0.20 6.34
CA ARG A 91 -8.68 0.06 6.03
C ARG A 91 -8.42 -0.26 4.56
N ASN A 92 -9.23 -1.12 3.96
CA ASN A 92 -9.10 -1.43 2.53
C ASN A 92 -9.40 -0.19 1.67
N LEU A 93 -10.44 0.57 2.02
CA LEU A 93 -10.81 1.81 1.34
C LEU A 93 -9.68 2.85 1.42
N LEU A 94 -9.10 3.07 2.60
CA LEU A 94 -7.96 3.97 2.79
C LEU A 94 -6.73 3.55 1.97
N VAL A 95 -6.41 2.25 1.96
CA VAL A 95 -5.31 1.71 1.15
C VAL A 95 -5.59 1.86 -0.35
N THR A 96 -6.85 1.73 -0.76
CA THR A 96 -7.27 1.89 -2.15
C THR A 96 -7.12 3.35 -2.59
N ILE A 97 -7.58 4.30 -1.77
CA ILE A 97 -7.39 5.74 -2.03
C ILE A 97 -5.91 6.08 -2.13
N ASP A 98 -5.08 5.62 -1.18
CA ASP A 98 -3.64 5.90 -1.15
C ASP A 98 -2.90 5.38 -2.40
N LYS A 99 -3.23 4.17 -2.84
CA LYS A 99 -2.58 3.49 -3.96
C LYS A 99 -3.17 3.82 -5.33
N SER A 100 -4.34 4.47 -5.37
CA SER A 100 -5.05 4.76 -6.62
C SER A 100 -4.31 5.75 -7.52
N GLU A 101 -4.33 5.49 -8.82
CA GLU A 101 -3.84 6.43 -9.84
C GLU A 101 -4.83 7.60 -10.03
N ASN A 102 -6.14 7.34 -9.90
CA ASN A 102 -7.21 8.34 -9.94
C ASN A 102 -7.72 8.66 -8.53
N ALA A 103 -6.94 9.41 -7.76
CA ALA A 103 -7.26 9.73 -6.37
C ALA A 103 -8.58 10.50 -6.22
N GLU A 104 -8.94 11.36 -7.18
CA GLU A 104 -10.18 12.15 -7.13
C GLU A 104 -11.43 11.27 -7.21
N GLU A 105 -11.52 10.40 -8.22
CA GLU A 105 -12.69 9.51 -8.39
C GLU A 105 -12.82 8.52 -7.23
N VAL A 106 -11.69 7.98 -6.74
CA VAL A 106 -11.69 7.04 -5.62
C VAL A 106 -12.05 7.75 -4.31
N MET A 107 -11.60 9.00 -4.13
CA MET A 107 -12.01 9.84 -3.00
C MET A 107 -13.52 10.11 -3.04
N GLN A 108 -14.08 10.49 -4.19
CA GLN A 108 -15.52 10.73 -4.34
C GLN A 108 -16.35 9.49 -4.00
N LYS A 109 -15.90 8.30 -4.42
CA LYS A 109 -16.56 7.04 -4.04
C LYS A 109 -16.43 6.74 -2.56
N ALA A 110 -15.26 6.97 -1.97
CA ALA A 110 -15.05 6.80 -0.55
C ALA A 110 -15.96 7.71 0.28
N MET A 111 -16.21 8.94 -0.17
CA MET A 111 -17.13 9.88 0.48
C MET A 111 -18.59 9.43 0.47
N GLN A 112 -18.98 8.46 -0.36
CA GLN A 112 -20.33 7.88 -0.34
C GLN A 112 -20.50 6.83 0.76
N GLU A 113 -19.39 6.33 1.31
CA GLU A 113 -19.41 5.31 2.35
C GLU A 113 -19.58 5.97 3.73
N PRO A 114 -20.61 5.60 4.52
CA PRO A 114 -20.86 6.22 5.82
C PRO A 114 -19.69 6.02 6.79
N ILE A 115 -19.03 4.86 6.74
CA ILE A 115 -17.87 4.54 7.58
C ILE A 115 -16.66 5.44 7.29
N PHE A 116 -16.50 5.89 6.04
CA PHE A 116 -15.43 6.79 5.66
C PHE A 116 -15.73 8.22 6.10
N LEU A 117 -16.99 8.65 5.98
CA LEU A 117 -17.44 9.95 6.50
C LEU A 117 -17.25 10.03 8.02
N GLU A 118 -17.65 9.01 8.78
CA GLU A 118 -17.44 8.96 10.23
C GLU A 118 -15.95 9.03 10.59
N PHE A 119 -15.10 8.36 9.80
CA PHE A 119 -13.65 8.43 9.98
C PHE A 119 -13.09 9.81 9.67
N ALA A 120 -13.53 10.45 8.58
CA ALA A 120 -13.10 11.78 8.20
C ALA A 120 -13.51 12.81 9.27
N ASP A 121 -14.76 12.75 9.74
CA ASP A 121 -15.27 13.61 10.82
C ASP A 121 -14.47 13.44 12.11
N ALA A 122 -14.22 12.20 12.52
CA ALA A 122 -13.39 11.91 13.70
C ALA A 122 -11.95 12.42 13.56
N CYS A 123 -11.37 12.38 12.36
CA CYS A 123 -10.06 12.95 12.10
C CYS A 123 -10.09 14.48 12.14
N LEU A 124 -11.08 15.11 11.48
CA LEU A 124 -11.29 16.56 11.44
C LEU A 124 -11.46 17.12 12.85
N LYS A 125 -12.28 16.48 13.69
CA LYS A 125 -12.47 16.87 15.10
C LYS A 125 -11.16 16.92 15.91
N VAL A 126 -10.16 16.12 15.55
CA VAL A 126 -8.87 16.06 16.24
C VAL A 126 -7.88 17.08 15.67
N VAL A 127 -7.86 17.29 14.35
CA VAL A 127 -6.92 18.22 13.70
C VAL A 127 -7.40 19.67 13.74
N GLU A 128 -8.71 19.84 13.68
CA GLU A 128 -9.44 21.08 13.79
C GLU A 128 -10.46 20.90 14.92
N PRO A 129 -10.01 20.95 16.20
CA PRO A 129 -10.94 21.15 17.28
C PRO A 129 -11.61 22.48 16.98
N GLN A 130 -12.84 22.46 16.47
CA GLN A 130 -13.64 23.67 16.38
C GLN A 130 -13.61 24.27 17.78
N ALA A 131 -13.02 25.46 17.90
CA ALA A 131 -13.45 26.33 18.97
C ALA A 131 -14.94 26.45 18.75
N GLU A 132 -15.74 25.91 19.68
CA GLU A 132 -17.17 26.16 19.72
C GLU A 132 -17.38 27.65 19.41
N GLU A 133 -17.97 27.92 18.25
CA GLU A 133 -18.55 29.23 17.98
C GLU A 133 -19.70 29.39 18.98
N ASP A 134 -19.41 30.02 20.11
CA ASP A 134 -20.39 30.75 20.90
C ASP A 134 -21.08 31.76 19.95
N ALA A 135 -22.25 31.40 19.42
CA ALA A 135 -23.21 32.32 18.80
C ALA A 135 -24.65 31.79 18.89
#